data_AF-A0A8H7EU93-F1
#
_entry.id   AF-A0A8H7EU93-F1
#
_cell.length_a   1.000
_cell.length_b   1.000
_cell.length_c   1.000
_cell.angle_alpha   90.00
_cell.angle_beta   90.00
_cell.angle_gamma   90.00
#
_symmetry.space_group_name_H-M   'P 1'
#
loop_
_entity.id
_entity.type
_entity.pdbx_description
1 polymer ?
#
loop_
_entity_poly.entity_id
_entity_poly.type
_entity_poly.pdbx_seq_one_letter_code
_entity_poly.pdbx_strand_id
1 'polypeptide(L)'
;MTTCTTTTKGKKPYKSWLKDGVNGGPCSMDVLVNWLSVKANYAKWRGDDSERTPKKILLEDIIDNMREVGIYHRLAKDVASKISTLQSNYRSAREWTETEGKNLRQAGAQEEVIHEEILKRFPYWDALHKVFGSTRSSSWPMSISSIMHRDEEELLQEISNPEDEPLKKKRRVRLLLSNDQQPSSNTLSRSSSTSPPPTPSTTPVLIRPMPRVSLLTSRAQSHLEKRDALLAESLVQVTREKEAGRMKRSQDMLDFLREKRVEREQLLIEKEKTRRIKAKADLVKHLLDAGFTKAEIAEQLKET
;
A
#
# COMPACT_ATOMS: atom_id res chain seq x y z
N MET A 1 -45.57 20.38 34.06
CA MET A 1 -45.29 19.44 32.96
C MET A 1 -44.09 19.95 32.20
N THR A 2 -43.03 19.16 32.07
CA THR A 2 -41.74 19.62 31.54
C THR A 2 -41.56 19.11 30.10
N THR A 3 -41.52 20.01 29.13
CA THR A 3 -41.36 19.66 27.71
C THR A 3 -39.88 19.61 27.33
N CYS A 4 -39.34 18.40 27.13
CA CYS A 4 -37.95 18.20 26.72
C CYS A 4 -37.75 18.53 25.23
N THR A 5 -36.97 19.55 24.92
CA THR A 5 -36.60 19.92 23.54
C THR A 5 -35.49 19.02 23.00
N THR A 6 -35.80 18.19 22.01
CA THR A 6 -34.83 17.31 21.34
C THR A 6 -33.94 18.10 20.37
N THR A 7 -32.64 18.18 20.66
CA THR A 7 -31.68 18.88 19.78
C THR A 7 -31.25 17.99 18.61
N THR A 8 -31.79 18.25 17.42
CA THR A 8 -31.37 17.57 16.19
C THR A 8 -30.02 18.12 15.71
N LYS A 9 -28.99 17.27 15.65
CA LYS A 9 -27.66 17.69 15.14
C LYS A 9 -27.68 17.80 13.61
N GLY A 10 -27.79 19.03 13.11
CA GLY A 10 -27.73 19.31 11.67
C GLY A 10 -26.46 18.80 11.00
N LYS A 11 -26.61 18.18 9.82
CA LYS A 11 -25.48 17.78 8.97
C LYS A 11 -24.76 19.04 8.49
N LYS A 12 -23.44 19.13 8.68
CA LYS A 12 -22.64 20.26 8.19
C LYS A 12 -22.80 20.39 6.66
N PRO A 13 -23.05 21.59 6.11
CA PRO A 13 -23.22 21.76 4.67
C PRO A 13 -21.93 21.38 3.93
N TYR A 14 -22.08 20.64 2.82
CA TYR A 14 -20.95 20.25 1.98
C TYR A 14 -20.29 21.49 1.35
N LYS A 15 -18.99 21.66 1.60
CA LYS A 15 -18.18 22.71 0.96
C LYS A 15 -17.46 22.17 -0.26
N SER A 16 -17.92 22.60 -1.43
CA SER A 16 -17.30 22.27 -2.73
C SER A 16 -15.82 22.62 -2.74
N TRP A 17 -14.99 21.74 -3.32
CA TRP A 17 -13.56 22.00 -3.52
C TRP A 17 -13.27 23.02 -4.63
N LEU A 18 -14.28 23.34 -5.47
CA LEU A 18 -14.17 24.19 -6.66
C LEU A 18 -14.85 25.55 -6.51
N LYS A 19 -15.50 25.80 -5.36
CA LYS A 19 -16.32 27.01 -5.12
C LYS A 19 -16.12 27.57 -3.71
N ASP A 20 -14.97 27.29 -3.11
CA ASP A 20 -14.64 27.72 -1.75
C ASP A 20 -13.39 28.63 -1.67
N GLY A 21 -12.94 29.14 -2.82
CA GLY A 21 -12.01 30.27 -2.86
C GLY A 21 -12.64 31.53 -2.25
N VAL A 22 -11.80 32.34 -1.62
CA VAL A 22 -12.21 33.53 -0.86
C VAL A 22 -11.64 34.78 -1.54
N ASN A 23 -12.43 35.86 -1.60
CA ASN A 23 -12.03 37.15 -2.20
C ASN A 23 -11.49 37.08 -3.65
N GLY A 24 -11.98 36.11 -4.45
CA GLY A 24 -11.48 35.87 -5.82
C GLY A 24 -10.15 35.10 -5.89
N GLY A 25 -9.60 34.68 -4.75
CA GLY A 25 -8.45 33.79 -4.68
C GLY A 25 -8.74 32.34 -5.09
N PRO A 26 -7.70 31.51 -5.21
CA PRO A 26 -7.80 30.11 -5.65
C PRO A 26 -8.68 29.27 -4.71
N CYS A 27 -9.35 28.26 -5.25
CA CYS A 27 -10.14 27.34 -4.44
C CYS A 27 -9.27 26.23 -3.80
N SER A 28 -9.85 25.43 -2.89
CA SER A 28 -9.12 24.32 -2.26
C SER A 28 -8.52 23.35 -3.28
N MET A 29 -9.17 23.17 -4.44
CA MET A 29 -8.67 22.30 -5.49
C MET A 29 -7.44 22.87 -6.18
N ASP A 30 -7.44 24.17 -6.49
CA ASP A 30 -6.34 24.84 -7.19
C ASP A 30 -5.08 24.83 -6.33
N VAL A 31 -5.21 25.17 -5.04
CA VAL A 31 -4.09 25.10 -4.07
C VAL A 31 -3.50 23.69 -4.01
N LEU A 32 -4.37 22.67 -3.91
CA LEU A 32 -3.95 21.27 -3.83
C LEU A 32 -3.26 20.79 -5.12
N VAL A 33 -3.82 21.13 -6.28
CA VAL A 33 -3.26 20.75 -7.59
C VAL A 33 -1.94 21.47 -7.83
N ASN A 34 -1.85 22.76 -7.50
CA ASN A 34 -0.60 23.52 -7.61
C ASN A 34 0.50 22.89 -6.74
N TRP A 35 0.21 22.59 -5.46
CA TRP A 35 1.16 21.93 -4.56
C TRP A 35 1.62 20.56 -5.08
N LEU A 36 0.69 19.75 -5.61
CA LEU A 36 0.99 18.43 -6.20
C LEU A 36 1.72 18.52 -7.55
N SER A 37 1.63 19.64 -8.27
CA SER A 37 2.33 19.88 -9.54
C SER A 37 3.83 20.20 -9.35
N VAL A 38 4.25 20.47 -8.11
CA VAL A 38 5.66 20.61 -7.75
C VAL A 38 6.27 19.22 -7.55
N LYS A 39 7.19 18.82 -8.44
CA LYS A 39 7.82 17.50 -8.45
C LYS A 39 8.46 17.11 -7.10
N ALA A 40 9.12 18.05 -6.41
CA ALA A 40 9.73 17.82 -5.10
C ALA A 40 8.70 17.52 -4.01
N ASN A 41 7.60 18.28 -3.96
CA ASN A 41 6.51 18.10 -3.01
C ASN A 41 5.85 16.73 -3.20
N TYR A 42 5.64 16.32 -4.45
CA TYR A 42 5.06 15.02 -4.74
C TYR A 42 6.00 13.85 -4.40
N ALA A 43 7.31 13.98 -4.64
CA ALA A 43 8.30 12.98 -4.23
C ALA A 43 8.28 12.77 -2.70
N LYS A 44 8.24 13.87 -1.93
CA LYS A 44 8.04 13.83 -0.47
C LYS A 44 6.73 13.14 -0.08
N TRP A 45 5.62 13.45 -0.76
CA TRP A 45 4.31 12.83 -0.50
C TRP A 45 4.29 11.32 -0.78
N ARG A 46 4.98 10.88 -1.83
CA ARG A 46 5.16 9.45 -2.16
C ARG A 46 6.05 8.74 -1.14
N GLY A 47 7.01 9.46 -0.55
CA GLY A 47 8.09 8.88 0.25
C GLY A 47 9.24 8.36 -0.62
N ASP A 48 9.40 8.92 -1.83
CA ASP A 48 10.52 8.65 -2.74
C ASP A 48 11.73 9.59 -2.46
N ASP A 49 11.60 10.51 -1.48
CA ASP A 49 12.68 11.40 -1.01
C ASP A 49 13.62 10.68 -0.02
N SER A 50 14.91 11.03 -0.03
CA SER A 50 15.93 10.41 0.85
C SER A 50 15.67 10.70 2.33
N GLU A 51 15.13 11.89 2.64
CA GLU A 51 14.62 12.21 3.95
C GLU A 51 13.11 11.97 3.98
N ARG A 52 12.71 10.87 4.65
CA ARG A 52 11.31 10.43 4.73
C ARG A 52 10.47 11.39 5.59
N THR A 53 10.06 12.50 4.99
CA THR A 53 9.20 13.50 5.63
C THR A 53 7.86 12.86 6.05
N PRO A 54 7.46 12.94 7.33
CA PRO A 54 6.19 12.41 7.78
C PRO A 54 5.01 13.04 7.05
N LYS A 55 4.09 12.22 6.51
CA LYS A 55 2.89 12.70 5.80
C LYS A 55 2.06 13.72 6.58
N LYS A 56 2.09 13.67 7.91
CA LYS A 56 1.44 14.66 8.78
C LYS A 56 1.93 16.08 8.48
N ILE A 57 3.24 16.29 8.40
CA ILE A 57 3.86 17.60 8.13
C ILE A 57 3.46 18.12 6.75
N LEU A 58 3.48 17.24 5.73
CA LEU A 58 3.05 17.60 4.37
C LEU A 58 1.56 17.98 4.30
N LEU A 59 0.71 17.36 5.12
CA LEU A 59 -0.71 17.74 5.20
C LEU A 59 -0.91 19.05 5.96
N GLU A 60 -0.08 19.34 6.95
CA GLU A 60 -0.09 20.63 7.67
C GLU A 60 0.37 21.76 6.74
N ASP A 61 1.46 21.58 5.99
CA ASP A 61 1.93 22.49 4.94
C ASP A 61 0.83 22.80 3.90
N ILE A 62 0.15 21.79 3.34
CA ILE A 62 -0.95 22.02 2.39
C ILE A 62 -2.12 22.80 3.04
N ILE A 63 -2.42 22.56 4.33
CA ILE A 63 -3.45 23.32 5.04
C ILE A 63 -3.02 24.77 5.25
N ASP A 64 -1.75 25.02 5.56
CA ASP A 64 -1.25 26.38 5.76
C ASP A 64 -1.28 27.18 4.44
N ASN A 65 -0.89 26.56 3.32
CA ASN A 65 -1.13 27.12 1.97
C ASN A 65 -2.63 27.42 1.71
N MET A 66 -3.57 26.60 2.20
CA MET A 66 -5.01 26.88 2.12
C MET A 66 -5.43 28.05 3.02
N ARG A 67 -4.85 28.18 4.22
CA ARG A 67 -5.14 29.26 5.17
C ARG A 67 -4.62 30.62 4.68
N GLU A 68 -3.49 30.65 3.99
CA GLU A 68 -2.93 31.86 3.37
C GLU A 68 -3.91 32.48 2.36
N VAL A 69 -4.67 31.64 1.61
CA VAL A 69 -5.71 32.09 0.67
C VAL A 69 -7.11 32.18 1.31
N GLY A 70 -7.20 32.16 2.65
CA GLY A 70 -8.43 32.36 3.42
C GLY A 70 -9.30 31.11 3.66
N ILE A 71 -8.83 29.92 3.32
CA ILE A 71 -9.59 28.67 3.39
C ILE A 71 -9.30 27.92 4.71
N TYR A 72 -10.02 28.29 5.77
CA TYR A 72 -9.79 27.75 7.13
C TYR A 72 -10.54 26.45 7.47
N HIS A 73 -11.46 25.97 6.61
CA HIS A 73 -12.38 24.86 6.96
C HIS A 73 -11.90 23.45 6.57
N ARG A 74 -10.76 23.32 5.90
CA ARG A 74 -10.21 22.03 5.44
C ARG A 74 -9.38 21.37 6.55
N LEU A 75 -9.48 20.05 6.68
CA LEU A 75 -8.72 19.25 7.63
C LEU A 75 -7.73 18.32 6.92
N ALA A 76 -6.66 17.92 7.62
CA ALA A 76 -5.63 17.02 7.08
C ALA A 76 -6.19 15.71 6.50
N LYS A 77 -7.22 15.16 7.14
CA LYS A 77 -7.94 13.97 6.63
C LYS A 77 -8.69 14.23 5.32
N ASP A 78 -9.22 15.44 5.12
CA ASP A 78 -9.97 15.81 3.92
C ASP A 78 -9.00 15.98 2.74
N VAL A 79 -7.85 16.64 3.00
CA VAL A 79 -6.72 16.75 2.06
C VAL A 79 -6.18 15.38 1.69
N ALA A 80 -5.84 14.53 2.66
CA ALA A 80 -5.33 13.18 2.41
C ALA A 80 -6.31 12.29 1.61
N SER A 81 -7.61 12.39 1.93
CA SER A 81 -8.68 11.74 1.17
C SER A 81 -8.74 12.25 -0.27
N LYS A 82 -8.69 13.58 -0.46
CA LYS A 82 -8.74 14.20 -1.79
C LYS A 82 -7.52 13.88 -2.65
N ILE A 83 -6.31 13.79 -2.07
CA ILE A 83 -5.11 13.32 -2.78
C ILE A 83 -5.29 11.87 -3.23
N SER A 84 -5.82 11.00 -2.37
CA SER A 84 -6.12 9.61 -2.74
C SER A 84 -7.15 9.53 -3.89
N THR A 85 -8.18 10.39 -3.89
CA THR A 85 -9.13 10.50 -5.01
C THR A 85 -8.43 10.96 -6.30
N LEU A 86 -7.60 12.00 -6.23
CA LEU A 86 -6.82 12.50 -7.37
C LEU A 86 -5.91 11.41 -7.97
N GLN A 87 -5.17 10.69 -7.13
CA GLN A 87 -4.32 9.58 -7.54
C GLN A 87 -5.14 8.42 -8.12
N SER A 88 -6.38 8.19 -7.68
CA SER A 88 -7.25 7.17 -8.27
C SER A 88 -7.80 7.60 -9.64
N ASN A 89 -8.32 8.82 -9.76
CA ASN A 89 -8.85 9.33 -11.01
C ASN A 89 -7.76 9.43 -12.09
N TYR A 90 -6.53 9.83 -11.71
CA TYR A 90 -5.38 9.81 -12.61
C TYR A 90 -5.07 8.40 -13.12
N ARG A 91 -5.10 7.38 -12.27
CA ARG A 91 -4.89 5.98 -12.70
C ARG A 91 -5.94 5.55 -13.73
N SER A 92 -7.22 5.85 -13.49
CA SER A 92 -8.29 5.51 -14.44
C SER A 92 -8.17 6.27 -15.77
N ALA A 93 -7.80 7.55 -15.76
CA ALA A 93 -7.54 8.31 -16.98
C ALA A 93 -6.31 7.78 -17.75
N ARG A 94 -5.26 7.37 -17.02
CA ARG A 94 -4.06 6.74 -17.59
C ARG A 94 -4.36 5.36 -18.19
N GLU A 95 -5.11 4.50 -17.48
CA GLU A 95 -5.54 3.18 -17.95
C GLU A 95 -6.33 3.35 -19.26
N TRP A 96 -7.31 4.27 -19.29
CA TRP A 96 -8.03 4.65 -20.51
C TRP A 96 -7.12 5.13 -21.64
N THR A 97 -6.05 5.88 -21.34
CA THR A 97 -5.09 6.33 -22.35
C THR A 97 -4.27 5.16 -22.91
N GLU A 98 -3.91 4.20 -22.07
CA GLU A 98 -3.12 3.02 -22.42
C GLU A 98 -3.96 1.97 -23.20
N THR A 99 -5.28 1.91 -23.00
CA THR A 99 -6.22 1.03 -23.74
C THR A 99 -6.97 1.75 -24.85
N GLU A 100 -8.01 2.52 -24.53
CA GLU A 100 -8.89 3.17 -25.52
C GLU A 100 -8.17 4.27 -26.30
N GLY A 101 -7.34 5.09 -25.64
CA GLY A 101 -6.54 6.12 -26.30
C GLY A 101 -5.56 5.54 -27.33
N LYS A 102 -4.92 4.42 -26.99
CA LYS A 102 -4.06 3.66 -27.92
C LYS A 102 -4.86 3.11 -29.11
N ASN A 103 -6.03 2.53 -28.86
CA ASN A 103 -6.91 2.01 -29.92
C ASN A 103 -7.41 3.12 -30.85
N LEU A 104 -7.78 4.29 -30.31
CA LEU A 104 -8.18 5.47 -31.08
C LEU A 104 -7.02 6.00 -31.94
N ARG A 105 -5.80 6.09 -31.37
CA ARG A 105 -4.60 6.50 -32.13
C ARG A 105 -4.27 5.51 -33.26
N GLN A 106 -4.45 4.20 -33.04
CA GLN A 106 -4.31 3.18 -34.08
C GLN A 106 -5.40 3.26 -35.16
N ALA A 107 -6.62 3.68 -34.80
CA ALA A 107 -7.70 3.96 -35.75
C ALA A 107 -7.55 5.31 -36.50
N GLY A 108 -6.43 6.02 -36.31
CA GLY A 108 -6.15 7.30 -36.98
C GLY A 108 -6.82 8.53 -36.35
N ALA A 109 -7.31 8.43 -35.11
CA ALA A 109 -7.81 9.60 -34.38
C ALA A 109 -6.68 10.60 -34.11
N GLN A 110 -7.00 11.89 -34.19
CA GLN A 110 -6.09 12.98 -33.85
C GLN A 110 -5.78 12.99 -32.34
N GLU A 111 -4.55 13.40 -32.00
CA GLU A 111 -4.08 13.41 -30.60
C GLU A 111 -4.88 14.40 -29.75
N GLU A 112 -5.34 15.49 -30.36
CA GLU A 112 -6.20 16.52 -29.77
C GLU A 112 -7.52 15.93 -29.27
N VAL A 113 -8.14 15.03 -30.03
CA VAL A 113 -9.40 14.35 -29.65
C VAL A 113 -9.17 13.41 -28.47
N ILE A 114 -8.03 12.71 -28.47
CA ILE A 114 -7.62 11.85 -27.35
C ILE A 114 -7.39 12.72 -26.10
N HIS A 115 -6.72 13.87 -26.24
CA HIS A 115 -6.45 14.80 -25.14
C HIS A 115 -7.71 15.43 -24.54
N GLU A 116 -8.66 15.87 -25.36
CA GLU A 116 -9.96 16.35 -24.88
C GLU A 116 -10.70 15.27 -24.07
N GLU A 117 -10.65 14.02 -24.53
CA GLU A 117 -11.32 12.88 -23.90
C GLU A 117 -10.62 12.46 -22.58
N ILE A 118 -9.31 12.68 -22.47
CA ILE A 118 -8.55 12.62 -21.21
C ILE A 118 -8.99 13.75 -20.26
N LEU A 119 -9.06 15.00 -20.72
CA LEU A 119 -9.43 16.14 -19.88
C LEU A 119 -10.86 16.01 -19.32
N LYS A 120 -11.80 15.42 -20.07
CA LYS A 120 -13.14 15.07 -19.55
C LYS A 120 -13.09 14.08 -18.38
N ARG A 121 -12.16 13.11 -18.39
CA ARG A 121 -11.95 12.13 -17.30
C ARG A 121 -11.18 12.73 -16.13
N PHE A 122 -10.17 13.54 -16.42
CA PHE A 122 -9.26 14.11 -15.44
C PHE A 122 -8.82 15.52 -15.84
N PRO A 123 -9.57 16.56 -15.43
CA PRO A 123 -9.30 17.97 -15.80
C PRO A 123 -7.93 18.51 -15.38
N TYR A 124 -7.20 17.80 -14.50
CA TYR A 124 -5.89 18.19 -13.99
C TYR A 124 -4.73 17.45 -14.68
N TRP A 125 -4.99 16.83 -15.84
CA TRP A 125 -4.00 16.04 -16.57
C TRP A 125 -2.74 16.84 -16.89
N ASP A 126 -2.86 18.00 -17.53
CA ASP A 126 -1.69 18.79 -17.94
C ASP A 126 -0.81 19.26 -16.77
N ALA A 127 -1.44 19.57 -15.62
CA ALA A 127 -0.75 19.98 -14.40
C ALA A 127 -0.07 18.81 -13.68
N LEU A 128 -0.71 17.63 -13.61
CA LEU A 128 -0.27 16.53 -12.75
C LEU A 128 0.41 15.38 -13.50
N HIS A 129 0.11 15.16 -14.78
CA HIS A 129 0.70 14.06 -15.57
C HIS A 129 2.22 14.17 -15.67
N LYS A 130 2.77 15.38 -15.83
CA LYS A 130 4.22 15.62 -15.85
C LYS A 130 4.91 15.12 -14.58
N VAL A 131 4.26 15.24 -13.43
CA VAL A 131 4.80 14.79 -12.14
C VAL A 131 4.49 13.32 -11.88
N PHE A 132 3.22 12.92 -12.01
CA PHE A 132 2.75 11.57 -11.67
C PHE A 132 3.26 10.52 -12.68
N GLY A 133 3.48 10.90 -13.94
CA GLY A 133 4.04 10.06 -14.99
C GLY A 133 5.57 9.91 -14.93
N SER A 134 6.29 10.96 -14.52
CA SER A 134 7.77 10.93 -14.43
C SER A 134 8.31 9.88 -13.45
N THR A 135 7.58 9.59 -12.38
CA THR A 135 7.99 8.59 -11.37
C THR A 135 7.66 7.17 -11.81
N ARG A 136 8.44 6.63 -12.76
CA ARG A 136 8.45 5.19 -13.11
C ARG A 136 9.18 4.34 -12.05
N SER A 137 8.77 4.50 -10.79
CA SER A 137 9.27 3.72 -9.65
C SER A 137 8.33 2.55 -9.36
N SER A 138 8.90 1.42 -8.96
CA SER A 138 8.20 0.16 -8.66
C SER A 138 7.31 0.20 -7.40
N SER A 139 7.09 1.39 -6.81
CA SER A 139 6.23 1.64 -5.64
C SER A 139 4.74 1.83 -5.97
N TRP A 140 4.31 1.61 -7.21
CA TRP A 140 2.90 1.62 -7.60
C TRP A 140 2.41 0.17 -7.83
N PRO A 141 1.48 -0.36 -7.03
CA PRO A 141 0.88 -1.65 -7.34
C PRO A 141 0.14 -1.54 -8.67
N MET A 142 0.51 -2.41 -9.62
CA MET A 142 -0.17 -2.52 -10.90
C MET A 142 -1.66 -2.80 -10.68
N SER A 143 -2.52 -2.29 -11.58
CA SER A 143 -3.93 -2.69 -11.63
C SER A 143 -3.99 -4.23 -11.76
N ILE A 144 -4.93 -4.89 -11.07
CA ILE A 144 -5.12 -6.34 -11.19
C ILE A 144 -5.39 -6.72 -12.66
N SER A 145 -6.05 -5.84 -13.41
CA SER A 145 -6.23 -5.95 -14.88
C SER A 145 -4.90 -6.14 -15.61
N SER A 146 -3.90 -5.31 -15.30
CA SER A 146 -2.57 -5.34 -15.92
C SER A 146 -1.71 -6.55 -15.52
N ILE A 147 -2.09 -7.27 -14.45
CA ILE A 147 -1.47 -8.55 -14.09
C ILE A 147 -2.05 -9.67 -14.96
N MET A 148 -3.36 -9.68 -15.19
CA MET A 148 -4.01 -10.73 -16.00
C MET A 148 -3.72 -10.63 -17.50
N HIS A 149 -3.62 -9.41 -18.05
CA HIS A 149 -3.33 -9.23 -19.48
C HIS A 149 -1.86 -9.42 -19.88
N ARG A 150 -0.95 -9.71 -18.96
CA ARG A 150 0.44 -10.07 -19.31
C ARG A 150 0.57 -11.49 -19.85
N ASP A 151 -0.25 -12.41 -19.35
CA ASP A 151 -0.11 -13.84 -19.62
C ASP A 151 -0.70 -14.24 -21.00
N GLU A 152 -1.52 -13.39 -21.62
CA GLU A 152 -2.13 -13.65 -22.93
C GLU A 152 -1.28 -13.17 -24.12
N GLU A 153 -0.59 -12.02 -24.03
CA GLU A 153 0.28 -11.52 -25.11
C GLU A 153 1.57 -12.37 -25.26
N GLU A 154 2.16 -12.84 -24.15
CA GLU A 154 3.38 -13.65 -24.18
C GLU A 154 3.14 -15.05 -24.80
N LEU A 155 1.93 -15.61 -24.64
CA LEU A 155 1.57 -16.92 -25.19
C LEU A 155 1.27 -16.92 -26.69
N LEU A 156 0.78 -15.80 -27.24
CA LEU A 156 0.44 -15.68 -28.67
C LEU A 156 1.66 -15.38 -29.55
N GLN A 157 2.75 -14.87 -28.97
CA GLN A 157 3.96 -14.51 -29.72
C GLN A 157 4.97 -15.69 -29.85
N GLU A 158 4.83 -16.74 -29.04
CA GLU A 158 5.74 -17.91 -29.03
C GLU A 158 5.33 -19.02 -30.02
N ILE A 159 4.22 -18.88 -30.76
CA ILE A 159 3.67 -19.93 -31.66
C ILE A 159 4.13 -19.79 -33.13
N SER A 160 4.64 -18.63 -33.57
CA SER A 160 4.85 -18.33 -34.99
C SER A 160 6.30 -18.39 -35.52
N ASN A 161 7.29 -18.89 -34.76
CA ASN A 161 8.66 -18.99 -35.29
C ASN A 161 9.43 -20.21 -34.75
N PRO A 162 9.52 -21.32 -35.53
CA PRO A 162 10.44 -22.41 -35.22
C PRO A 162 11.88 -22.12 -35.69
N GLU A 163 12.80 -22.90 -35.12
CA GLU A 163 14.22 -23.11 -35.48
C GLU A 163 15.32 -22.36 -34.68
N ASP A 164 16.27 -23.17 -34.18
CA ASP A 164 17.61 -22.93 -33.61
C ASP A 164 17.84 -22.27 -32.22
N GLU A 165 17.61 -23.09 -31.16
CA GLU A 165 18.54 -23.50 -30.07
C GLU A 165 19.91 -22.78 -29.87
N PRO A 166 20.47 -22.74 -28.63
CA PRO A 166 19.92 -22.22 -27.37
C PRO A 166 20.85 -21.16 -26.71
N LEU A 167 20.47 -20.62 -25.53
CA LEU A 167 21.31 -20.67 -24.30
C LEU A 167 20.72 -19.90 -23.08
N LYS A 168 20.78 -20.55 -21.91
CA LYS A 168 20.87 -19.94 -20.55
C LYS A 168 19.65 -19.17 -19.96
N LYS A 169 18.57 -19.90 -19.64
CA LYS A 169 17.65 -19.50 -18.54
C LYS A 169 18.29 -19.77 -17.16
N LYS A 170 18.78 -18.74 -16.45
CA LYS A 170 19.19 -18.84 -15.02
C LYS A 170 18.06 -18.40 -14.08
N ARG A 171 17.27 -19.37 -13.61
CA ARG A 171 16.32 -19.18 -12.49
C ARG A 171 17.09 -18.85 -11.22
N ARG A 172 16.67 -17.83 -10.46
CA ARG A 172 17.21 -17.54 -9.12
C ARG A 172 16.11 -17.58 -8.06
N VAL A 173 15.69 -18.80 -7.72
CA VAL A 173 14.99 -19.08 -6.46
C VAL A 173 16.03 -18.99 -5.34
N ARG A 174 15.68 -18.39 -4.19
CA ARG A 174 16.51 -18.47 -2.97
C ARG A 174 15.60 -18.67 -1.75
N LEU A 175 15.60 -19.91 -1.25
CA LEU A 175 15.14 -20.24 0.10
C LEU A 175 16.36 -20.46 1.01
N LEU A 176 16.09 -20.49 2.31
CA LEU A 176 17.05 -20.50 3.43
C LEU A 176 17.66 -21.90 3.66
N LEU A 177 18.94 -21.97 4.06
CA LEU A 177 19.38 -22.57 5.35
C LEU A 177 20.90 -22.41 5.59
N SER A 178 21.31 -22.58 6.86
CA SER A 178 22.67 -22.44 7.40
C SER A 178 23.51 -23.72 7.27
N ASN A 179 24.85 -23.60 7.30
CA ASN A 179 25.70 -24.29 8.30
C ASN A 179 27.16 -23.76 8.34
N ASP A 180 27.86 -24.01 9.45
CA ASP A 180 29.28 -23.69 9.72
C ASP A 180 30.31 -24.41 8.82
N GLN A 181 31.49 -23.79 8.62
CA GLN A 181 32.78 -24.20 9.23
C GLN A 181 33.93 -23.26 8.81
N GLN A 182 34.81 -22.88 9.75
CA GLN A 182 36.11 -22.23 9.47
C GLN A 182 37.21 -23.29 9.18
N PRO A 183 38.31 -22.93 8.48
CA PRO A 183 39.60 -22.88 9.19
C PRO A 183 40.61 -21.79 8.73
N SER A 184 41.66 -21.64 9.54
CA SER A 184 42.87 -20.79 9.47
C SER A 184 43.87 -21.22 8.35
N SER A 185 45.03 -20.58 8.04
CA SER A 185 45.84 -19.48 8.62
C SER A 185 47.02 -19.04 7.68
N ASN A 186 47.65 -17.89 7.96
CA ASN A 186 49.01 -17.42 7.55
C ASN A 186 49.23 -17.01 6.06
N THR A 187 50.15 -16.10 5.65
CA THR A 187 51.44 -15.58 6.21
C THR A 187 51.74 -14.07 5.91
N LEU A 188 52.74 -13.54 6.65
CA LEU A 188 53.61 -12.32 6.58
C LEU A 188 53.85 -11.63 5.18
N SER A 189 54.37 -10.39 5.00
CA SER A 189 54.86 -9.22 5.82
C SER A 189 55.09 -7.99 4.86
N ARG A 190 55.37 -6.71 5.24
CA ARG A 190 56.70 -6.16 5.69
C ARG A 190 56.77 -4.58 5.70
N SER A 191 57.30 -3.99 6.80
CA SER A 191 58.06 -2.70 7.01
C SER A 191 57.52 -1.31 6.55
N SER A 192 57.88 -0.11 7.11
CA SER A 192 58.96 0.31 8.06
C SER A 192 58.81 1.76 8.64
N SER A 193 59.27 1.97 9.91
CA SER A 193 59.93 3.18 10.54
C SER A 193 59.24 4.58 10.55
N THR A 194 59.44 5.53 11.49
CA THR A 194 60.57 5.86 12.43
C THR A 194 60.09 6.63 13.70
N SER A 195 60.93 6.77 14.75
CA SER A 195 60.68 7.45 16.08
C SER A 195 61.81 8.48 16.41
N PRO A 196 62.17 8.95 17.65
CA PRO A 196 61.49 9.11 18.98
C PRO A 196 61.71 10.54 19.67
N PRO A 197 62.26 10.76 20.91
CA PRO A 197 61.57 11.17 22.18
C PRO A 197 62.16 12.45 22.89
N PRO A 198 62.05 12.74 24.24
CA PRO A 198 62.61 11.99 25.41
C PRO A 198 61.76 11.95 26.74
N THR A 199 62.35 11.43 27.82
CA THR A 199 61.82 10.91 29.13
C THR A 199 62.25 11.81 30.35
N PRO A 200 62.42 11.42 31.66
CA PRO A 200 62.20 10.17 32.47
C PRO A 200 61.71 10.31 33.96
N SER A 201 61.58 9.16 34.70
CA SER A 201 61.90 8.91 36.16
C SER A 201 60.99 7.80 36.80
N THR A 202 61.44 6.54 37.09
CA THR A 202 62.08 6.00 38.35
C THR A 202 61.08 5.81 39.54
N THR A 203 60.93 4.72 40.34
CA THR A 203 61.73 3.50 40.77
C THR A 203 60.81 2.26 41.11
N PRO A 204 61.32 1.04 41.51
CA PRO A 204 60.53 -0.23 41.63
C PRO A 204 60.57 -1.03 42.99
N VAL A 205 60.06 -2.29 42.96
CA VAL A 205 60.31 -3.52 43.79
C VAL A 205 59.37 -3.89 44.99
N LEU A 206 58.65 -5.03 44.91
CA LEU A 206 58.76 -6.25 45.79
C LEU A 206 57.65 -7.32 45.59
N ILE A 207 57.96 -8.59 45.94
CA ILE A 207 57.16 -9.82 45.72
C ILE A 207 56.80 -10.50 47.06
N ARG A 208 55.60 -11.07 47.22
CA ARG A 208 55.35 -12.28 48.06
C ARG A 208 54.06 -13.05 47.68
N PRO A 209 53.94 -14.37 48.00
CA PRO A 209 52.91 -15.27 47.44
C PRO A 209 51.69 -15.57 48.35
N MET A 210 50.75 -16.34 47.80
CA MET A 210 49.45 -16.76 48.38
C MET A 210 49.52 -17.65 49.65
N PRO A 211 48.39 -17.81 50.35
CA PRO A 211 47.86 -19.17 50.55
C PRO A 211 46.35 -19.32 50.17
N ARG A 212 45.74 -20.46 50.52
CA ARG A 212 44.68 -21.14 49.75
C ARG A 212 43.46 -21.49 50.60
N VAL A 213 42.28 -21.59 49.95
CA VAL A 213 41.02 -22.24 50.39
C VAL A 213 40.18 -21.54 51.47
N SER A 214 38.88 -21.39 51.18
CA SER A 214 37.79 -21.53 52.17
C SER A 214 36.56 -22.10 51.47
N LEU A 215 36.08 -23.25 51.97
CA LEU A 215 34.88 -23.92 51.47
C LEU A 215 33.61 -23.16 51.90
N LEU A 216 32.67 -22.94 50.98
CA LEU A 216 31.37 -22.33 51.28
C LEU A 216 30.21 -23.23 50.80
N THR A 217 29.70 -24.00 51.75
CA THR A 217 28.29 -24.38 51.97
C THR A 217 27.38 -24.61 50.74
N SER A 218 27.19 -25.88 50.38
CA SER A 218 26.29 -26.35 49.29
C SER A 218 24.82 -25.93 49.42
N ARG A 219 24.37 -25.51 50.61
CA ARG A 219 22.96 -25.15 50.87
C ARG A 219 22.51 -23.86 50.18
N ALA A 220 23.44 -22.97 49.79
CA ALA A 220 23.11 -21.71 49.11
C ALA A 220 22.90 -21.87 47.60
N GLN A 221 23.57 -22.84 46.95
CA GLN A 221 23.52 -23.04 45.50
C GLN A 221 22.14 -23.49 45.02
N SER A 222 21.52 -24.45 45.71
CA SER A 222 20.22 -25.02 45.33
C SER A 222 19.03 -24.04 45.42
N HIS A 223 19.17 -22.91 46.12
CA HIS A 223 18.16 -21.84 46.13
C HIS A 223 18.37 -20.83 45.00
N LEU A 224 19.61 -20.62 44.54
CA LEU A 224 19.91 -19.76 43.40
C LEU A 224 19.48 -20.44 42.09
N GLU A 225 19.87 -21.69 41.88
CA GLU A 225 19.48 -22.48 40.69
C GLU A 225 17.95 -22.60 40.55
N LYS A 226 17.22 -22.72 41.66
CA LYS A 226 15.74 -22.73 41.64
C LYS A 226 15.14 -21.40 41.18
N ARG A 227 15.76 -20.26 41.49
CA ARG A 227 15.29 -18.95 41.01
C ARG A 227 15.58 -18.77 39.53
N ASP A 228 16.76 -19.19 39.09
CA ASP A 228 17.15 -19.10 37.68
C ASP A 228 16.32 -20.05 36.80
N ALA A 229 16.00 -21.25 37.28
CA ALA A 229 15.08 -22.18 36.62
C ALA A 229 13.65 -21.61 36.47
N LEU A 230 13.10 -20.99 37.53
CA LEU A 230 11.78 -20.35 37.48
C LEU A 230 11.75 -19.12 36.55
N LEU A 231 12.84 -18.36 36.47
CA LEU A 231 12.97 -17.24 35.51
C LEU A 231 13.08 -17.75 34.08
N ALA A 232 13.79 -18.84 33.83
CA ALA A 232 13.86 -19.49 32.52
C ALA A 232 12.50 -20.05 32.08
N GLU A 233 11.76 -20.71 32.99
CA GLU A 233 10.41 -21.21 32.73
C GLU A 233 9.43 -20.06 32.42
N SER A 234 9.47 -18.98 33.20
CA SER A 234 8.68 -17.77 32.93
C SER A 234 9.01 -17.14 31.57
N LEU A 235 10.29 -17.12 31.17
CA LEU A 235 10.69 -16.61 29.86
C LEU A 235 10.16 -17.49 28.72
N VAL A 236 10.21 -18.81 28.86
CA VAL A 236 9.66 -19.79 27.91
C VAL A 236 8.13 -19.69 27.82
N GLN A 237 7.46 -19.39 28.94
CA GLN A 237 6.02 -19.14 28.93
C GLN A 237 5.69 -17.83 28.18
N VAL A 238 6.42 -16.74 28.46
CA VAL A 238 6.23 -15.44 27.78
C VAL A 238 6.54 -15.51 26.28
N THR A 239 7.49 -16.35 25.82
CA THR A 239 7.71 -16.55 24.39
C THR A 239 6.57 -17.34 23.74
N ARG A 240 6.10 -18.43 24.35
CA ARG A 240 4.92 -19.18 23.88
C ARG A 240 3.66 -18.32 23.81
N GLU A 241 3.42 -17.49 24.82
CA GLU A 241 2.26 -16.56 24.84
C GLU A 241 2.37 -15.49 23.74
N LYS A 242 3.56 -14.91 23.52
CA LYS A 242 3.80 -13.96 22.41
C LYS A 242 3.68 -14.61 21.04
N GLU A 243 4.05 -15.87 20.90
CA GLU A 243 3.92 -16.65 19.67
C GLU A 243 2.46 -17.01 19.39
N ALA A 244 1.71 -17.51 20.38
CA ALA A 244 0.27 -17.72 20.29
C ALA A 244 -0.48 -16.42 19.92
N GLY A 245 -0.07 -15.28 20.50
CA GLY A 245 -0.59 -13.95 20.13
C GLY A 245 -0.20 -13.45 18.73
N ARG A 246 0.80 -14.05 18.06
CA ARG A 246 1.08 -13.85 16.63
C ARG A 246 0.23 -14.79 15.78
N MET A 247 0.21 -16.08 16.12
CA MET A 247 -0.54 -17.13 15.43
C MET A 247 -2.05 -16.82 15.38
N LYS A 248 -2.62 -16.34 16.49
CA LYS A 248 -4.03 -15.91 16.55
C LYS A 248 -4.31 -14.75 15.58
N ARG A 249 -3.47 -13.73 15.52
CA ARG A 249 -3.64 -12.61 14.58
C ARG A 249 -3.53 -13.02 13.11
N SER A 250 -2.69 -14.00 12.78
CA SER A 250 -2.68 -14.58 11.43
C SER A 250 -3.93 -15.41 11.14
N GLN A 251 -4.45 -16.14 12.13
CA GLN A 251 -5.71 -16.90 11.99
C GLN A 251 -6.90 -15.97 11.79
N ASP A 252 -7.06 -14.96 12.64
CA ASP A 252 -8.11 -13.93 12.53
C ASP A 252 -8.09 -13.24 11.14
N MET A 253 -6.89 -13.01 10.59
CA MET A 253 -6.72 -12.44 9.25
C MET A 253 -7.10 -13.41 8.12
N LEU A 254 -6.78 -14.71 8.26
CA LEU A 254 -7.18 -15.74 7.29
C LEU A 254 -8.69 -15.96 7.29
N ASP A 255 -9.32 -15.94 8.46
CA ASP A 255 -10.77 -16.09 8.57
C ASP A 255 -11.52 -14.86 8.08
N PHE A 256 -11.02 -13.64 8.32
CA PHE A 256 -11.51 -12.42 7.65
C PHE A 256 -11.40 -12.50 6.12
N LEU A 257 -10.30 -13.02 5.58
CA LEU A 257 -10.14 -13.21 4.12
C LEU A 257 -11.08 -14.29 3.56
N ARG A 258 -11.39 -15.34 4.34
CA ARG A 258 -12.38 -16.36 4.01
C ARG A 258 -13.80 -15.77 4.01
N GLU A 259 -14.17 -15.04 5.04
CA GLU A 259 -15.44 -14.33 5.18
C GLU A 259 -15.65 -13.36 4.01
N LYS A 260 -14.65 -12.54 3.67
CA LYS A 260 -14.71 -11.60 2.54
C LYS A 260 -14.83 -12.28 1.17
N ARG A 261 -14.42 -13.54 1.03
CA ARG A 261 -14.70 -14.34 -0.17
C ARG A 261 -16.17 -14.75 -0.22
N VAL A 262 -16.69 -15.31 0.87
CA VAL A 262 -18.09 -15.77 0.97
C VAL A 262 -19.06 -14.61 0.78
N GLU A 263 -18.82 -13.44 1.39
CA GLU A 263 -19.63 -12.22 1.15
C GLU A 263 -19.70 -11.86 -0.34
N ARG A 264 -18.56 -11.92 -1.05
CA ARG A 264 -18.49 -11.58 -2.48
C ARG A 264 -19.29 -12.58 -3.32
N GLU A 265 -19.17 -13.86 -3.03
CA GLU A 265 -19.91 -14.93 -3.72
C GLU A 265 -21.42 -14.80 -3.46
N GLN A 266 -21.83 -14.52 -2.23
CA GLN A 266 -23.22 -14.27 -1.86
C GLN A 266 -23.81 -13.06 -2.60
N LEU A 267 -23.06 -11.96 -2.69
CA LEU A 267 -23.45 -10.74 -3.41
C LEU A 267 -23.56 -10.98 -4.93
N LEU A 268 -22.72 -11.84 -5.51
CA LEU A 268 -22.84 -12.26 -6.91
C LEU A 268 -24.10 -13.12 -7.15
N ILE A 269 -24.39 -14.08 -6.26
CA ILE A 269 -25.61 -14.89 -6.31
C ILE A 269 -26.87 -14.01 -6.20
N GLU A 270 -26.86 -13.02 -5.31
CA GLU A 270 -27.96 -12.06 -5.15
C GLU A 270 -28.15 -11.21 -6.40
N LYS A 271 -27.07 -10.62 -6.94
CA LYS A 271 -27.11 -9.85 -8.21
C LYS A 271 -27.65 -10.67 -9.37
N GLU A 272 -27.27 -11.93 -9.48
CA GLU A 272 -27.75 -12.83 -10.52
C GLU A 272 -29.24 -13.16 -10.35
N LYS A 273 -29.72 -13.37 -9.11
CA LYS A 273 -31.16 -13.47 -8.83
C LYS A 273 -31.90 -12.19 -9.24
N THR A 274 -31.41 -11.01 -8.88
CA THR A 274 -32.01 -9.73 -9.28
C THR A 274 -32.01 -9.54 -10.80
N ARG A 275 -30.92 -9.94 -11.49
CA ARG A 275 -30.82 -9.91 -12.96
C ARG A 275 -31.89 -10.80 -13.61
N ARG A 276 -32.09 -12.02 -13.12
CA ARG A 276 -33.12 -12.95 -13.63
C ARG A 276 -34.53 -12.44 -13.40
N ILE A 277 -34.81 -11.91 -12.21
CA ILE A 277 -36.11 -11.28 -11.89
C ILE A 277 -36.37 -10.10 -12.83
N LYS A 278 -35.36 -9.24 -13.05
CA LYS A 278 -35.46 -8.13 -14.00
C LYS A 278 -35.71 -8.62 -15.43
N ALA A 279 -34.97 -9.62 -15.90
CA ALA A 279 -35.15 -10.17 -17.25
C ALA A 279 -36.55 -10.78 -17.45
N LYS A 280 -37.09 -11.50 -16.45
CA LYS A 280 -38.49 -11.98 -16.48
C LYS A 280 -39.49 -10.81 -16.50
N ALA A 281 -39.25 -9.73 -15.75
CA ALA A 281 -40.12 -8.55 -15.75
C ALA A 281 -40.06 -7.78 -17.09
N ASP A 282 -38.88 -7.62 -17.69
CA ASP A 282 -38.70 -7.00 -19.00
C ASP A 282 -39.38 -7.83 -20.11
N LEU A 283 -39.32 -9.18 -20.04
CA LEU A 283 -40.06 -10.08 -20.94
C LEU A 283 -41.59 -9.93 -20.80
N VAL A 284 -42.11 -9.94 -19.57
CA VAL A 284 -43.55 -9.71 -19.30
C VAL A 284 -44.01 -8.38 -19.89
N LYS A 285 -43.20 -7.33 -19.75
CA LYS A 285 -43.48 -6.02 -20.33
C LYS A 285 -43.57 -6.12 -21.86
N HIS A 286 -42.59 -6.71 -22.53
CA HIS A 286 -42.62 -6.85 -24.00
C HIS A 286 -43.81 -7.67 -24.51
N LEU A 287 -44.23 -8.71 -23.78
CA LEU A 287 -45.43 -9.49 -24.15
C LEU A 287 -46.72 -8.67 -23.98
N LEU A 288 -46.84 -7.86 -22.92
CA LEU A 288 -47.96 -6.93 -22.76
C LEU A 288 -47.98 -5.85 -23.86
N ASP A 289 -46.82 -5.27 -24.19
CA ASP A 289 -46.67 -4.28 -25.26
C ASP A 289 -47.02 -4.89 -26.65
N ALA A 290 -46.79 -6.20 -26.84
CA ALA A 290 -47.19 -6.96 -28.03
C ALA A 290 -48.67 -7.42 -28.03
N GLY A 291 -49.45 -7.09 -27.00
CA GLY A 291 -50.89 -7.36 -26.94
C GLY A 291 -51.29 -8.71 -26.34
N PHE A 292 -50.36 -9.51 -25.79
CA PHE A 292 -50.71 -10.77 -25.11
C PHE A 292 -51.49 -10.50 -23.82
N THR A 293 -52.47 -11.34 -23.53
CA THR A 293 -53.25 -11.25 -22.30
C THR A 293 -52.47 -11.77 -21.10
N LYS A 294 -52.84 -11.29 -19.91
CA LYS A 294 -52.17 -11.70 -18.65
C LYS A 294 -52.28 -13.20 -18.34
N ALA A 295 -53.24 -13.90 -18.95
CA ALA A 295 -53.40 -15.35 -18.81
C ALA A 295 -52.34 -16.11 -19.63
N GLU A 296 -52.19 -15.76 -20.91
CA GLU A 296 -51.20 -16.38 -21.83
C GLU A 296 -49.76 -16.15 -21.34
N ILE A 297 -49.47 -14.96 -20.82
CA ILE A 297 -48.15 -14.63 -20.26
C ILE A 297 -47.84 -15.49 -19.01
N ALA A 298 -48.85 -15.78 -18.18
CA ALA A 298 -48.67 -16.61 -16.99
C ALA A 298 -48.46 -18.10 -17.31
N GLU A 299 -48.91 -18.54 -18.49
CA GLU A 299 -48.67 -19.89 -19.02
C GLU A 299 -47.23 -20.03 -19.54
N GLN A 300 -46.77 -19.11 -20.40
CA GLN A 300 -45.38 -19.10 -20.91
C GLN A 300 -44.32 -18.98 -19.80
N LEU A 301 -44.64 -18.28 -18.70
CA LEU A 301 -43.74 -18.15 -17.55
C LEU A 301 -43.66 -19.40 -16.65
N LYS A 302 -44.54 -20.38 -16.82
CA LYS A 302 -44.45 -21.68 -16.11
C LYS A 302 -43.51 -22.67 -16.79
N GLU A 303 -43.24 -22.49 -18.08
CA GLU A 303 -42.37 -23.38 -18.87
C GLU A 303 -40.89 -22.94 -18.88
N THR A 304 -40.53 -21.87 -18.14
CA THR A 304 -39.18 -21.26 -18.13
C THR A 304 -38.61 -20.97 -16.74
#